data_AF-A0A803KSE6-F1
#
_entry.id   AF-A0A803KSE6-F1
#
_cell.length_a   1.000
_cell.length_b   1.000
_cell.length_c   1.000
_cell.angle_alpha   90.00
_cell.angle_beta   90.00
_cell.angle_gamma   90.00
#
_symmetry.space_group_name_H-M   'P 1'
#
loop_
_entity.id
_entity.type
_entity.pdbx_description
1 polymer ?
#
loop_
_entity_poly.entity_id
_entity_poly.type
_entity_poly.pdbx_seq_one_letter_code
_entity_poly.pdbx_strand_id
1 'polypeptide(L)'
;MVERGRGTILFTGCSASLNGMSGFSELCCGKFALRGLSQCLAREFQSLGIHVAHVIIDGLVGAPRVPSILQRTNVGEQQSGVGVAADGLMDPDALAQTYWHLHLQDRSAWTQEIDLRPSTTFRFF
;
A
#
# COMPACT_ATOMS: atom_id res chain seq x y z
N MET A 1 11.51 17.81 7.54
CA MET A 1 10.91 17.00 8.62
C MET A 1 11.86 16.84 9.80
N VAL A 2 13.13 16.50 9.57
CA VAL A 2 14.17 16.32 10.60
C VAL A 2 14.29 17.53 11.54
N GLU A 3 14.40 18.75 11.01
CA GLU A 3 14.44 19.97 11.84
C GLU A 3 13.22 20.15 12.75
N ARG A 4 12.06 19.61 12.36
CA ARG A 4 10.82 19.64 13.15
C ARG A 4 10.77 18.52 14.20
N GLY A 5 11.68 17.54 14.16
CA GLY A 5 11.70 16.36 15.03
C GLY A 5 10.46 15.45 14.89
N ARG A 6 9.69 15.60 13.81
CA ARG A 6 8.45 14.83 13.56
C ARG A 6 8.13 14.71 12.07
N GLY A 7 7.65 13.54 11.69
CA GLY A 7 7.11 13.28 10.35
C GLY A 7 6.93 11.78 10.12
N THR A 8 6.23 11.45 9.04
CA THR A 8 6.03 10.06 8.61
C THR A 8 6.34 9.96 7.12
N ILE A 9 7.04 8.90 6.72
CA ILE A 9 7.33 8.53 5.33
C ILE A 9 6.81 7.10 5.14
N LEU A 10 5.84 6.92 4.25
CA LEU A 10 5.23 5.62 3.98
C LEU A 10 5.52 5.19 2.55
N PHE A 11 6.16 4.03 2.40
CA PHE A 11 6.47 3.42 1.10
C PHE A 11 5.41 2.40 0.75
N THR A 12 4.88 2.45 -0.49
CA THR A 12 3.89 1.47 -0.96
C THR A 12 4.56 0.38 -1.81
N GLY A 13 4.66 -0.81 -1.24
CA GLY A 13 5.14 -2.03 -1.86
C GLY A 13 4.02 -2.95 -2.34
N CYS A 14 4.41 -4.12 -2.81
CA CYS A 14 3.53 -5.25 -3.13
C CYS A 14 4.32 -6.55 -2.95
N SER A 15 3.76 -7.70 -3.30
CA SER A 15 4.41 -9.01 -3.15
C SER A 15 5.76 -9.10 -3.89
N ALA A 16 5.96 -8.32 -4.97
CA ALA A 16 7.25 -8.14 -5.64
C ALA A 16 8.36 -7.56 -4.76
N SER A 17 8.02 -6.93 -3.62
CA SER A 17 9.00 -6.46 -2.63
C SER A 17 9.61 -7.58 -1.80
N LEU A 18 8.99 -8.76 -1.81
CA LEU A 18 9.40 -9.93 -1.02
C LEU A 18 9.88 -11.08 -1.91
N ASN A 19 9.24 -11.28 -3.06
CA ASN A 19 9.44 -12.46 -3.90
C ASN A 19 9.72 -12.07 -5.36
N GLY A 20 10.63 -12.81 -6.00
CA GLY A 20 10.82 -12.75 -7.44
C GLY A 20 9.65 -13.40 -8.18
N MET A 21 9.18 -12.76 -9.25
CA MET A 21 8.11 -13.29 -10.10
C MET A 21 8.61 -13.44 -11.54
N SER A 22 8.39 -14.62 -12.13
CA SER A 22 8.76 -14.89 -13.53
C SER A 22 8.07 -13.89 -14.47
N GLY A 23 8.84 -13.27 -15.37
CA GLY A 23 8.33 -12.25 -16.30
C GLY A 23 8.20 -10.84 -15.73
N PHE A 24 8.51 -10.61 -14.44
CA PHE A 24 8.38 -9.30 -13.78
C PHE A 24 9.71 -8.81 -13.18
N SER A 25 10.85 -9.10 -13.82
CA SER A 25 12.19 -8.76 -13.30
C SER A 25 12.36 -7.25 -13.04
N GLU A 26 11.87 -6.40 -13.93
CA GLU A 26 11.94 -4.93 -13.79
C GLU A 26 11.15 -4.43 -12.57
N LEU A 27 9.93 -4.96 -12.38
CA LEU A 27 9.07 -4.63 -11.24
C LEU A 27 9.69 -5.13 -9.93
N CYS A 28 10.13 -6.39 -9.89
CA CYS A 28 10.78 -6.98 -8.72
C CYS A 28 12.03 -6.18 -8.34
N CYS A 29 12.92 -5.87 -9.29
CA CYS A 29 14.12 -5.08 -9.02
C CYS A 29 13.80 -3.77 -8.30
N GLY A 30 12.87 -2.99 -8.84
CA GLY A 30 12.44 -1.73 -8.21
C GLY A 30 11.80 -1.92 -6.84
N LYS A 31 10.96 -2.96 -6.66
CA LYS A 31 10.25 -3.21 -5.40
C LYS A 31 11.14 -3.77 -4.29
N PHE A 32 12.13 -4.59 -4.60
CA PHE A 32 13.17 -5.01 -3.66
C PHE A 32 14.04 -3.81 -3.25
N ALA A 33 14.45 -2.97 -4.20
CA ALA A 33 15.21 -1.75 -3.92
C ALA A 33 14.41 -0.77 -3.04
N LEU A 34 13.10 -0.61 -3.31
CA LEU A 34 12.20 0.23 -2.51
C LEU A 34 12.12 -0.24 -1.05
N ARG A 35 11.99 -1.56 -0.84
CA ARG A 35 11.99 -2.15 0.52
C ARG A 35 13.31 -1.90 1.23
N GLY A 36 14.44 -2.10 0.54
CA GLY A 36 15.77 -1.80 1.06
C GLY A 36 15.93 -0.32 1.45
N LEU A 37 15.50 0.59 0.58
CA LEU A 37 15.51 2.02 0.83
C LEU A 37 14.69 2.40 2.07
N SER A 38 13.47 1.88 2.20
CA SER A 38 12.62 2.12 3.38
C SER A 38 13.35 1.73 4.66
N GLN A 39 14.02 0.57 4.68
CA GLN A 39 14.77 0.12 5.86
C GLN A 39 16.00 0.99 6.14
N CYS A 40 16.72 1.44 5.10
CA CYS A 40 17.85 2.35 5.27
C CYS A 40 17.40 3.67 5.91
N LEU A 41 16.38 4.30 5.34
CA LEU A 41 15.84 5.56 5.85
C LEU A 41 15.27 5.43 7.27
N ALA A 42 14.67 4.29 7.59
CA ALA A 42 14.19 4.05 8.94
C ALA A 42 15.35 4.02 9.95
N ARG A 43 16.45 3.31 9.64
CA ARG A 43 17.64 3.28 10.50
C ARG A 43 18.32 4.64 10.64
N GLU A 44 18.27 5.45 9.58
CA GLU A 44 18.89 6.78 9.54
C GLU A 44 18.06 7.84 10.27
N PHE A 45 16.74 7.84 10.12
CA PHE A 45 15.89 8.97 10.52
C PHE A 45 14.90 8.69 11.66
N GLN A 46 14.67 7.44 12.08
CA GLN A 46 13.74 7.18 13.19
C GLN A 46 14.22 7.77 14.52
N SER A 47 15.50 7.69 14.83
CA SER A 47 16.07 8.32 16.04
C SER A 47 15.89 9.85 16.03
N LEU A 48 15.77 10.44 14.83
CA LEU A 48 15.54 11.87 14.59
C LEU A 48 14.04 12.23 14.58
N GLY A 49 13.16 11.31 14.96
CA GLY A 49 11.73 11.55 15.08
C GLY A 49 10.93 11.35 13.79
N ILE A 50 11.49 10.68 12.78
CA ILE A 50 10.80 10.40 11.51
C ILE A 50 10.37 8.93 11.45
N HIS A 51 9.06 8.70 11.47
CA HIS A 51 8.52 7.35 11.28
C HIS A 51 8.62 6.96 9.81
N VAL A 52 9.43 5.96 9.50
CA VAL A 52 9.49 5.37 8.15
C VAL A 52 8.91 3.97 8.20
N ALA A 53 8.00 3.64 7.29
CA ALA A 53 7.39 2.32 7.20
C ALA A 53 7.12 1.90 5.74
N HIS A 54 7.12 0.59 5.51
CA HIS A 54 6.81 -0.03 4.23
C HIS A 54 5.47 -0.77 4.30
N VAL A 55 4.51 -0.38 3.47
CA VAL A 55 3.18 -0.98 3.38
C VAL A 55 3.15 -1.89 2.16
N ILE A 56 3.05 -3.19 2.38
CA ILE A 56 2.95 -4.20 1.33
C ILE A 56 1.46 -4.42 1.06
N ILE A 57 1.02 -4.10 -0.15
CA ILE A 57 -0.34 -4.42 -0.61
C ILE A 57 -0.24 -5.69 -1.47
N ASP A 58 -0.68 -6.80 -0.91
CA ASP A 58 -0.66 -8.13 -1.53
C ASP A 58 -2.08 -8.49 -1.99
N GLY A 59 -2.56 -7.75 -2.99
CA GLY A 59 -3.90 -7.89 -3.56
C GLY A 59 -4.23 -6.78 -4.56
N LEU A 60 -5.38 -6.90 -5.22
CA LEU A 60 -5.89 -5.87 -6.13
C LEU A 60 -6.71 -4.84 -5.35
N VAL A 61 -6.44 -3.56 -5.58
CA VAL A 61 -7.19 -2.46 -4.97
C VAL A 61 -8.43 -2.15 -5.82
N GLY A 62 -9.59 -2.10 -5.19
CA GLY A 62 -10.85 -1.76 -5.85
C GLY A 62 -10.96 -0.29 -6.22
N ALA A 63 -12.00 0.04 -6.99
CA ALA A 63 -12.32 1.43 -7.30
C ALA A 63 -12.69 2.20 -6.02
N PRO A 64 -12.37 3.52 -5.94
CA PRO A 64 -12.84 4.36 -4.84
C PRO A 64 -14.36 4.30 -4.70
N ARG A 65 -14.86 4.30 -3.47
CA ARG A 65 -16.29 4.48 -3.23
C ARG A 65 -16.68 5.90 -3.64
N VAL A 66 -17.30 6.03 -4.80
CA VAL A 66 -17.88 7.30 -5.24
C VAL A 66 -19.23 7.49 -4.51
N PRO A 67 -19.45 8.58 -3.76
CA PRO A 67 -20.74 8.88 -3.16
C PRO A 67 -21.84 8.93 -4.22
N SER A 68 -23.00 8.32 -3.94
CA SER A 68 -24.12 8.11 -4.86
C SER A 68 -24.66 9.37 -5.56
N ILE A 69 -24.34 10.57 -5.08
CA ILE A 69 -24.71 11.85 -5.70
C ILE A 69 -23.98 12.08 -7.04
N LEU A 70 -22.76 11.56 -7.20
CA LEU A 70 -21.97 11.70 -8.44
C LEU A 70 -22.23 10.56 -9.44
N GLN A 71 -22.98 9.53 -9.04
CA GLN A 71 -23.28 8.37 -9.89
C GLN A 71 -24.34 8.67 -10.97
N ARG A 72 -25.05 9.79 -10.87
CA ARG A 72 -26.07 10.19 -11.88
C ARG A 72 -25.50 10.82 -13.15
N THR A 73 -24.21 11.18 -13.19
CA THR A 73 -23.61 11.87 -14.35
C THR A 73 -22.74 10.99 -15.24
N ASN A 74 -22.38 9.79 -14.82
CA ASN A 74 -21.51 8.90 -15.61
C ASN A 74 -22.32 7.75 -16.24
N VAL A 75 -23.21 8.12 -17.17
CA VAL A 75 -23.67 7.20 -18.21
C VAL A 75 -22.62 7.25 -19.32
N GLY A 76 -21.65 6.32 -19.34
CA GLY A 76 -20.76 6.27 -20.51
C GLY A 76 -19.44 5.54 -20.46
N GLU A 77 -18.98 4.97 -19.34
CA GLU A 77 -17.74 4.16 -19.39
C GLU A 77 -18.05 2.68 -19.29
N GLN A 78 -18.01 2.09 -20.48
CA GLN A 78 -18.13 0.67 -20.74
C GLN A 78 -17.13 -0.14 -19.93
N GLN A 79 -17.68 -1.13 -19.25
CA GLN A 79 -17.11 -2.44 -18.98
C GLN A 79 -15.91 -2.80 -19.88
N SER A 80 -14.70 -2.61 -19.36
CA SER A 80 -13.56 -3.45 -19.73
C SER A 80 -13.72 -4.78 -18.99
N GLY A 81 -14.35 -5.72 -19.67
CA GLY A 81 -14.68 -7.04 -19.14
C GLY A 81 -13.46 -7.85 -18.73
N VAL A 82 -13.29 -8.01 -17.42
CA VAL A 82 -13.26 -9.34 -16.79
C VAL A 82 -14.19 -9.18 -15.59
N GLY A 83 -15.21 -10.03 -15.46
CA GLY A 83 -16.05 -10.09 -14.27
C GLY A 83 -15.21 -10.58 -13.09
N VAL A 84 -14.35 -9.72 -12.55
CA VAL A 84 -13.74 -9.94 -11.25
C VAL A 84 -14.89 -9.75 -10.28
N ALA A 85 -15.43 -10.87 -9.77
CA ALA A 85 -16.35 -10.80 -8.66
C ALA A 85 -15.76 -9.83 -7.62
N ALA A 86 -16.59 -8.97 -7.03
CA ALA A 86 -16.14 -8.06 -5.96
C ALA A 86 -15.44 -8.83 -4.80
N ASP A 87 -15.63 -10.15 -4.74
CA ASP A 87 -14.87 -11.10 -3.96
C ASP A 87 -13.38 -11.09 -4.33
N GLY A 88 -12.59 -10.42 -3.50
CA GLY A 88 -11.12 -10.44 -3.55
C GLY A 88 -10.46 -9.09 -3.82
N LEU A 89 -11.22 -8.04 -4.13
CA LEU A 89 -10.69 -6.67 -4.19
C LEU A 89 -10.59 -6.05 -2.79
N MET A 90 -9.51 -5.35 -2.54
CA MET A 90 -9.27 -4.62 -1.29
C MET A 90 -9.95 -3.24 -1.35
N ASP A 91 -10.66 -2.89 -0.28
CA ASP A 91 -11.32 -1.59 -0.14
C ASP A 91 -10.25 -0.48 0.04
N PRO A 92 -10.17 0.52 -0.86
CA PRO A 92 -9.19 1.61 -0.74
C PRO A 92 -9.36 2.43 0.54
N ASP A 93 -10.59 2.56 1.09
CA ASP A 93 -10.80 3.28 2.35
C ASP A 93 -10.20 2.51 3.53
N ALA A 94 -10.31 1.18 3.52
CA ALA A 94 -9.70 0.32 4.53
C ALA A 94 -8.17 0.36 4.46
N LEU A 95 -7.61 0.37 3.25
CA LEU A 95 -6.18 0.60 3.04
C LEU A 95 -5.77 1.96 3.60
N ALA A 96 -6.45 3.04 3.22
CA ALA A 96 -6.16 4.40 3.69
C ALA A 96 -6.19 4.52 5.22
N GLN A 97 -7.13 3.82 5.88
CA GLN A 97 -7.19 3.77 7.34
C GLN A 97 -5.91 3.17 7.95
N THR A 98 -5.25 2.23 7.27
CA THR A 98 -3.96 1.67 7.70
C THR A 98 -2.84 2.70 7.59
N TYR A 99 -2.78 3.45 6.48
CA TYR A 99 -1.80 4.54 6.33
C TYR A 99 -2.00 5.62 7.40
N TRP A 100 -3.26 5.95 7.68
CA TRP A 100 -3.61 6.88 8.75
C TRP A 100 -3.21 6.36 10.13
N HIS A 101 -3.47 5.07 10.41
CA HIS A 101 -3.04 4.43 11.64
C HIS A 101 -1.53 4.51 11.81
N LEU A 102 -0.75 4.15 10.78
CA LEU A 102 0.71 4.24 10.80
C LEU A 102 1.17 5.67 11.09
N HIS A 103 0.58 6.67 10.44
CA HIS A 103 0.93 8.07 10.67
C HIS A 103 0.70 8.52 12.13
N LEU A 104 -0.31 7.97 12.79
CA LEU A 104 -0.68 8.30 14.16
C LEU A 104 -0.02 7.41 15.23
N GLN A 105 0.77 6.40 14.86
CA GLN A 105 1.39 5.48 15.82
C GLN A 105 2.26 6.23 16.84
N ASP A 106 2.16 5.80 18.10
CA ASP A 106 3.05 6.30 19.14
C ASP A 106 4.50 5.92 18.81
N ARG A 107 5.40 6.88 19.03
CA ARG A 107 6.84 6.72 18.74
C ARG A 107 7.51 5.59 19.50
N SER A 108 6.93 5.13 20.61
CA SER A 108 7.44 4.00 21.38
C SER A 108 7.26 2.66 20.65
N ALA A 109 6.42 2.59 19.61
CA ALA A 109 6.01 1.34 18.98
C ALA A 109 5.78 1.48 17.46
N TRP A 110 6.70 2.15 16.75
CA TRP A 110 6.58 2.31 15.30
C TRP A 110 6.73 1.00 14.52
N THR A 111 5.76 0.76 13.64
CA THR A 111 5.81 -0.33 12.66
C THR A 111 6.79 0.00 11.54
N GLN A 112 7.68 -0.94 11.21
CA GLN A 112 8.62 -0.84 10.09
C GLN A 112 8.04 -1.37 8.77
N GLU A 113 7.27 -2.45 8.85
CA GLU A 113 6.69 -3.12 7.69
C GLU A 113 5.33 -3.70 8.10
N ILE A 114 4.33 -3.54 7.22
CA ILE A 114 3.01 -4.15 7.37
C ILE A 114 2.58 -4.77 6.05
N ASP A 115 1.91 -5.91 6.13
CA ASP A 115 1.46 -6.68 4.98
C ASP A 115 -0.07 -6.78 5.00
N LEU A 116 -0.71 -6.28 3.94
CA LEU A 116 -2.15 -6.19 3.80
C LEU A 116 -2.61 -7.11 2.69
N ARG A 117 -3.53 -8.02 3.03
CA ARG A 117 -4.09 -9.03 2.14
C ARG A 117 -5.62 -9.00 2.13
N PRO A 118 -6.26 -9.36 1.01
CA PRO A 118 -7.70 -9.59 1.01
C PRO A 118 -8.04 -10.80 1.88
N SER A 119 -9.26 -10.81 2.43
CA SER A 119 -9.76 -11.92 3.26
C SER A 119 -10.02 -13.20 2.46
N THR A 120 -10.17 -13.08 1.14
CA THR A 120 -10.34 -14.20 0.21
C THR A 120 -9.12 -14.28 -0.71
N THR A 121 -8.58 -15.47 -0.89
CA THR A 121 -7.44 -15.68 -1.79
C THR A 121 -7.88 -15.43 -3.23
N PHE A 122 -7.41 -14.32 -3.80
CA PHE A 122 -7.46 -14.13 -5.24
C PHE A 122 -6.34 -14.98 -5.85
N ARG A 123 -6.68 -16.10 -6.51
CA ARG A 123 -5.70 -16.92 -7.20
C ARG A 123 -5.38 -16.29 -8.55
N PHE A 124 -4.19 -15.71 -8.66
CA PHE A 124 -3.55 -15.60 -9.95
C PHE A 124 -2.94 -16.97 -10.27
N PHE A 125 -3.44 -17.56 -11.36
CA PHE A 125 -3.09 -18.87 -11.93
C PHE A 125 -3.76 -20.09 -11.26
#